data_AF-A0A0C9Y0P1-F1
#
_entry.id   AF-A0A0C9Y0P1-F1
#
_cell.length_a   1.000
_cell.length_b   1.000
_cell.length_c   1.000
_cell.angle_alpha   90.00
_cell.angle_beta   90.00
_cell.angle_gamma   90.00
#
_symmetry.space_group_name_H-M   'P 1'
#
loop_
_entity.id
_entity.type
_entity.pdbx_description
1 polymer ?
#
loop_
_entity_poly.entity_id
_entity_poly.type
_entity_poly.pdbx_seq_one_letter_code
_entity_poly.pdbx_strand_id
1 'polypeptide(L)'
;IPHPSDVPCPTSTPEGFYLIIVGQEVGIFYTWKDAALRVLKISGAVYYKCKTFQQALADYMATYDKGELRAIPTPGGPFWPMAPRTPSP
;
A
#
# COMPACT_ATOMS: atom_id res chain seq x y z
N ILE A 1 -3.02 -7.58 -3.78
CA ILE A 1 -3.28 -6.70 -2.62
C ILE A 1 -3.24 -7.60 -1.39
N PRO A 2 -2.40 -7.31 -0.37
CA PRO A 2 -2.22 -8.18 0.78
C PRO A 2 -3.48 -8.23 1.66
N HIS A 3 -3.75 -9.38 2.29
CA HIS A 3 -4.85 -9.51 3.25
C HIS A 3 -4.54 -8.67 4.51
N PRO A 4 -5.55 -8.11 5.22
CA PRO A 4 -5.30 -7.32 6.44
C PRO A 4 -4.46 -8.05 7.50
N SER A 5 -4.60 -9.38 7.62
CA SER A 5 -3.78 -10.20 8.54
C SER A 5 -2.30 -10.27 8.20
N ASP A 6 -1.92 -9.97 6.95
CA ASP A 6 -0.53 -10.00 6.49
C ASP A 6 0.16 -8.64 6.67
N VAL A 7 -0.55 -7.61 7.14
CA VAL A 7 0.01 -6.27 7.33
C VAL A 7 0.99 -6.28 8.52
N PRO A 8 2.30 -6.13 8.28
CA PRO A 8 3.30 -6.26 9.33
C PRO A 8 3.21 -5.08 10.29
N CYS A 9 3.32 -5.33 11.59
CA CYS A 9 3.50 -4.26 12.58
C CYS A 9 4.86 -3.55 12.38
N PRO A 10 4.99 -2.27 12.76
CA PRO A 10 6.26 -1.56 12.67
C PRO A 10 7.28 -2.19 13.62
N THR A 11 8.49 -2.50 13.12
CA THR A 11 9.60 -3.06 13.91
C THR A 11 10.45 -2.00 14.59
N SER A 12 10.28 -0.72 14.21
CA SER A 12 10.96 0.45 14.76
C SER A 12 9.97 1.60 14.93
N THR A 13 10.40 2.67 15.62
CA THR A 13 9.55 3.86 15.81
C THR A 13 9.17 4.48 14.46
N PRO A 14 7.88 4.47 14.07
CA PRO A 14 7.45 4.98 12.78
C PRO A 14 7.40 6.51 12.78
N GLU A 15 7.69 7.12 11.63
CA GLU A 15 7.47 8.55 11.38
C GLU A 15 5.95 8.87 11.33
N GLY A 16 5.16 7.86 10.98
CA GLY A 16 3.72 7.88 10.97
C GLY A 16 3.12 6.63 10.35
N PHE A 17 1.81 6.58 10.29
CA PHE A 17 1.06 5.47 9.68
C PHE A 17 0.40 5.97 8.41
N TYR A 18 1.06 5.78 7.28
CA TYR A 18 0.59 6.25 5.97
C TYR A 18 -0.22 5.14 5.30
N LEU A 19 -1.55 5.28 5.32
CA LEU A 19 -2.46 4.37 4.64
C LEU A 19 -2.61 4.80 3.19
N ILE A 20 -2.34 3.89 2.26
CA ILE A 20 -2.52 4.08 0.81
C ILE A 20 -3.65 3.17 0.33
N ILE A 21 -4.74 3.79 -0.09
CA ILE A 21 -5.93 3.14 -0.66
C ILE A 21 -5.80 3.04 -2.17
N VAL A 22 -5.29 4.09 -2.82
CA VAL A 22 -4.99 4.11 -4.27
C VAL A 22 -3.57 4.61 -4.49
N GLY A 23 -2.74 3.79 -5.16
CA GLY A 23 -1.33 4.08 -5.44
C GLY A 23 -0.64 2.95 -6.21
N GLN A 24 0.67 3.01 -6.43
CA GLN A 24 1.44 1.94 -7.11
C GLN A 24 1.39 0.63 -6.33
N GLU A 25 1.42 0.73 -5.00
CA GLU A 25 1.07 -0.32 -4.07
C GLU A 25 0.15 0.26 -3.00
N VAL A 26 -0.70 -0.59 -2.45
CA VAL A 26 -1.62 -0.26 -1.35
C VAL A 26 -1.13 -0.93 -0.07
N GLY A 27 -1.48 -0.35 1.08
CA GLY A 27 -1.02 -0.84 2.38
C GLY A 27 -0.77 0.28 3.38
N ILE A 28 -0.13 -0.07 4.49
CA ILE A 28 0.28 0.84 5.54
C ILE A 28 1.80 0.96 5.50
N PHE A 29 2.30 2.18 5.39
CA PHE A 29 3.73 2.47 5.31
C PHE A 29 4.14 3.37 6.47
N TYR A 30 5.40 3.25 6.92
CA TYR A 30 5.85 3.85 8.17
C TYR A 30 6.73 5.10 8.02
N THR A 31 7.07 5.45 6.78
CA THR A 31 7.83 6.64 6.42
C THR A 31 7.11 7.39 5.30
N TRP A 32 7.20 8.72 5.30
CA TRP A 32 6.63 9.48 4.18
C TRP A 32 7.38 9.18 2.88
N LYS A 33 8.70 8.95 2.95
CA LYS A 33 9.52 8.60 1.78
C LYS A 33 8.99 7.38 1.05
N ASP A 34 8.66 6.30 1.76
CA ASP A 34 8.13 5.07 1.15
C ASP A 34 6.71 5.25 0.63
N ALA A 35 5.88 6.02 1.35
CA ALA A 35 4.52 6.31 0.92
C ALA A 35 4.51 7.17 -0.36
N ALA A 36 5.34 8.20 -0.40
CA ALA A 36 5.47 9.15 -1.51
C ALA A 36 5.82 8.44 -2.84
N LEU A 37 6.72 7.45 -2.81
CA LEU A 37 7.08 6.65 -3.99
C LEU A 37 5.87 5.95 -4.62
N ARG A 38 4.86 5.62 -3.81
CA ARG A 38 3.65 4.90 -4.25
C ARG A 38 2.54 5.83 -4.72
N VAL A 39 2.50 7.09 -4.29
CA VAL A 39 1.35 7.98 -4.57
C VAL A 39 1.66 9.16 -5.50
N LEU A 40 2.88 9.72 -5.45
CA LEU A 40 3.14 11.02 -6.09
C LEU A 40 2.98 11.04 -7.62
N LYS A 41 3.12 9.90 -8.29
CA LYS A 41 2.98 9.79 -9.76
C LYS A 41 1.65 9.19 -10.20
N ILE A 42 0.72 8.94 -9.27
CA ILE A 42 -0.55 8.27 -9.54
C ILE A 42 -1.67 9.30 -9.50
N SER A 43 -2.25 9.56 -10.68
CA SER A 43 -3.45 10.40 -10.78
C SER A 43 -4.59 9.77 -9.99
N GLY A 44 -5.24 10.56 -9.12
CA GLY A 44 -6.29 10.07 -8.24
C GLY A 44 -5.79 9.18 -7.10
N ALA A 45 -4.51 9.28 -6.71
CA ALA A 45 -4.02 8.60 -5.52
C ALA A 45 -4.83 9.02 -4.27
N VAL A 46 -5.17 8.03 -3.44
CA VAL A 46 -5.92 8.21 -2.20
C VAL A 46 -5.05 7.67 -1.08
N TYR A 47 -4.61 8.55 -0.20
CA TYR A 47 -3.78 8.21 0.94
C TYR A 47 -3.97 9.24 2.06
N TYR A 48 -3.71 8.82 3.29
CA TYR A 48 -3.70 9.73 4.43
C TYR A 48 -2.86 9.18 5.58
N LYS A 49 -2.49 10.08 6.50
CA LYS A 49 -1.70 9.77 7.69
C LYS A 49 -2.63 9.52 8.88
N CYS A 50 -2.48 8.36 9.52
CA CYS A 50 -3.14 8.00 10.77
C CYS A 50 -2.22 8.28 11.97
N LYS A 51 -2.84 8.45 13.15
CA LYS A 51 -2.13 8.64 14.43
C LYS A 51 -1.59 7.34 15.02
N THR A 52 -2.27 6.21 14.78
CA THR A 52 -1.94 4.91 15.37
C THR A 52 -1.99 3.80 14.33
N PHE A 53 -1.24 2.72 14.56
CA PHE A 53 -1.28 1.52 13.73
C PHE A 53 -2.68 0.89 13.70
N GLN A 54 -3.33 0.79 14.87
CA GLN A 54 -4.66 0.20 14.98
C GLN A 54 -5.70 0.96 14.15
N GLN A 55 -5.65 2.30 14.12
CA GLN A 55 -6.55 3.07 13.25
C GLN A 55 -6.27 2.79 11.77
N ALA A 56 -4.99 2.82 11.37
CA ALA A 56 -4.62 2.55 9.98
C ALA A 56 -5.02 1.13 9.54
N LEU A 57 -4.88 0.14 10.43
CA LEU A 57 -5.26 -1.25 10.16
C LEU A 57 -6.78 -1.43 10.09
N ALA A 58 -7.54 -0.79 10.99
CA ALA A 58 -9.00 -0.81 10.94
C ALA A 58 -9.53 -0.20 9.64
N ASP A 59 -8.98 0.94 9.24
CA ASP A 59 -9.36 1.61 7.99
C ASP A 59 -8.93 0.79 6.76
N TYR A 60 -7.73 0.22 6.76
CA TYR A 60 -7.27 -0.67 5.70
C TYR A 60 -8.19 -1.87 5.54
N MET A 61 -8.56 -2.52 6.66
CA MET A 61 -9.47 -3.67 6.68
C MET A 61 -10.85 -3.29 6.15
N ALA A 62 -11.44 -2.19 6.64
CA ALA A 62 -12.74 -1.73 6.15
C ALA A 62 -12.73 -1.40 4.65
N THR A 63 -11.64 -0.83 4.14
CA THR A 63 -11.47 -0.53 2.71
C THR A 63 -11.23 -1.80 1.88
N TYR A 64 -10.50 -2.76 2.43
CA TYR A 64 -10.27 -4.10 1.85
C TYR A 64 -11.59 -4.85 1.69
N ASP A 65 -12.40 -4.92 2.76
CA ASP A 65 -13.69 -5.63 2.78
C ASP A 65 -14.70 -5.04 1.80
N LYS A 66 -14.63 -3.72 1.55
CA LYS A 66 -15.44 -3.04 0.53
C LYS A 66 -14.91 -3.20 -0.90
N GLY A 67 -13.71 -3.74 -1.08
CA GLY A 67 -13.06 -3.86 -2.39
C GLY A 67 -12.60 -2.51 -2.98
N GLU A 68 -12.38 -1.50 -2.13
CA GLU A 68 -12.04 -0.12 -2.56
C GLU A 68 -10.52 0.08 -2.75
N LEU A 69 -9.69 -0.85 -2.29
CA LEU A 69 -8.23 -0.80 -2.48
C LEU A 69 -7.86 -0.99 -3.94
N ARG A 70 -7.02 -0.11 -4.49
CA ARG A 70 -6.61 -0.13 -5.90
C ARG A 70 -5.12 0.11 -6.09
N ALA A 71 -4.40 -0.94 -6.48
CA ALA A 71 -3.00 -0.84 -6.92
C ALA A 71 -2.93 -0.51 -8.42
N ILE A 72 -2.21 0.55 -8.78
CA ILE A 72 -1.99 1.02 -10.15
C ILE A 72 -0.47 1.17 -10.36
N PRO A 73 0.28 0.05 -10.45
CA PRO A 73 1.72 0.10 -10.61
C PRO A 73 2.09 0.62 -12.01
N THR A 74 3.19 1.38 -12.09
CA THR A 74 3.72 1.85 -13.38
C THR A 74 4.31 0.66 -14.16
N PRO A 75 3.95 0.43 -15.42
CA PRO A 75 4.57 -0.60 -16.26
C PRO A 75 6.10 -0.53 -16.26
N GLY A 76 6.75 -1.64 -15.91
CA GLY A 76 8.22 -1.73 -15.79
C GLY A 76 8.84 -0.97 -14.61
N GLY A 77 8.01 -0.36 -13.75
CA GLY A 77 8.45 0.34 -12.54
C GLY A 77 8.82 -0.61 -11.39
N PRO A 78 9.35 -0.07 -10.28
CA PRO A 78 9.81 -0.86 -9.14
C PRO A 78 8.69 -1.63 -8.42
N PHE A 79 7.44 -1.22 -8.63
CA PHE A 79 6.25 -1.83 -8.05
C PHE A 79 5.45 -2.67 -9.07
N TRP A 80 5.97 -2.80 -10.30
CA TRP A 80 5.30 -3.60 -11.33
C TRP A 80 5.33 -5.08 -10.92
N PRO A 81 4.18 -5.77 -10.86
CA PRO A 81 4.17 -7.19 -10.56
C PRO A 81 4.98 -7.90 -11.64
N MET A 82 6.03 -8.62 -11.22
CA MET A 82 6.68 -9.55 -12.13
C MET A 82 5.63 -10.57 -12.54
N ALA A 83 5.37 -10.69 -13.85
CA ALA A 83 4.53 -11.77 -14.35
C ALA A 83 5.08 -13.10 -13.79
N PRO A 84 4.21 -14.06 -13.43
CA PRO A 84 4.66 -15.42 -13.17
C PRO A 84 5.51 -15.81 -14.36
N ARG A 85 6.78 -16.20 -14.14
CA ARG A 85 7.59 -16.76 -15.22
C ARG A 85 6.85 -18.02 -15.65
N THR A 86 6.08 -17.94 -16.74
CA THR A 86 5.61 -19.16 -17.40
C THR A 86 6.88 -19.90 -17.79
N PRO A 87 7.08 -21.15 -17.33
CA PRO A 87 8.18 -21.94 -17.83
C PRO A 87 8.00 -22.01 -19.36
N SER A 88 9.03 -21.59 -20.11
CA SER A 88 9.04 -21.75 -21.55
C SER A 88 8.83 -23.24 -21.90
N PRO A 89 8.07 -23.55 -22.96
CA PRO A 89 7.81 -24.93 -23.37
C PRO A 89 9.10 -25.69 -23.73
#